data_AF-A0A4P7NTP7-F1
#
_entry.id   AF-A0A4P7NTP7-F1
#
_cell.length_a   1.000
_cell.length_b   1.000
_cell.length_c   1.000
_cell.angle_alpha   90.00
_cell.angle_beta   90.00
_cell.angle_gamma   90.00
#
_symmetry.space_group_name_H-M   'P 1'
#
loop_
_entity.id
_entity.type
_entity.pdbx_description
1 polymer ?
#
loop_
_entity_poly.entity_id
_entity_poly.type
_entity_poly.pdbx_seq_one_letter_code
_entity_poly.pdbx_strand_id
1 'polypeptide(L)'
;MLTFKRALIAAAFFLTVLYLTTRPAATSPPTTLAKGAQDGTTEKVAANSAKIISNTASSASTSSQDGKSNSRLAPEGQKPIMDPNMSLYDKLGYQYPYDVETKFPAYIWQTWKWTPADGEFAFREQEATWTEQHPGFIHEVITDTVAVHLLRLLYASVPEVLEAYDALPMPVLKADFFRYLILLARGGIYTDIDTYAIRSALEWIPDSVPRETLGLVVGIEADPDRPDWKEWYSRRIQFCQWTIQAKPGHPVLRQIVTRVTQETLKRKRAGQLEKMADKGVVEFTGPAVWTDIIFEYMNDERYFDMSNSKGVIDWRNFTGMEMPKRVGDVIVLPITSFSPGVQQMGAKDYDDPMAFVKHDFEGTWKPENLRHIGEQKEEGQK
;
A
#
# COMPACT_ATOMS: atom_id res chain seq x y z
N MET A 1 -26.73 -10.83 -43.47
CA MET A 1 -26.44 -11.62 -42.25
C MET A 1 -25.97 -13.01 -42.67
N LEU A 2 -24.76 -13.42 -42.26
CA LEU A 2 -24.26 -14.77 -42.55
C LEU A 2 -25.02 -15.79 -41.70
N THR A 3 -25.49 -16.87 -42.31
CA THR A 3 -26.08 -18.01 -41.59
C THR A 3 -25.04 -18.64 -40.67
N PHE A 4 -25.45 -19.13 -39.50
CA PHE A 4 -24.57 -19.75 -38.49
C PHE A 4 -23.59 -20.79 -39.07
N LYS A 5 -24.05 -21.65 -40.00
CA LYS A 5 -23.19 -22.63 -40.69
C LYS A 5 -22.06 -22.00 -41.50
N ARG A 6 -22.32 -20.87 -42.18
CA ARG A 6 -21.32 -20.15 -42.97
C ARG A 6 -20.33 -19.38 -42.08
N ALA A 7 -20.78 -18.90 -40.93
CA ALA A 7 -19.90 -18.28 -39.92
C ALA A 7 -18.92 -19.30 -39.32
N LEU A 8 -19.40 -20.53 -39.04
CA LEU A 8 -18.57 -21.63 -38.54
C LEU A 8 -17.49 -22.07 -39.55
N ILE A 9 -17.86 -22.17 -40.83
CA ILE A 9 -16.90 -22.51 -41.90
C ILE A 9 -15.85 -21.41 -42.06
N ALA A 10 -16.26 -20.14 -42.00
CA ALA A 10 -15.33 -19.01 -42.07
C ALA A 10 -14.36 -18.99 -40.88
N ALA A 11 -14.87 -19.21 -39.66
CA ALA A 11 -14.04 -19.27 -38.45
C ALA A 11 -13.04 -20.43 -38.51
N ALA A 12 -13.47 -21.62 -38.93
CA ALA A 12 -12.58 -22.76 -39.11
C ALA A 12 -11.48 -22.47 -40.16
N PHE A 13 -11.84 -21.83 -41.28
CA PHE A 13 -10.88 -21.44 -42.30
C PHE A 13 -9.83 -20.46 -41.75
N PHE A 14 -10.25 -19.41 -41.04
CA PHE A 14 -9.35 -18.44 -40.44
C PHE A 14 -8.40 -19.06 -39.40
N LEU A 15 -8.92 -19.93 -38.53
CA LEU A 15 -8.09 -20.64 -37.54
C LEU A 15 -7.08 -21.58 -38.21
N THR A 16 -7.45 -22.23 -39.32
CA THR A 16 -6.55 -23.12 -40.07
C THR A 16 -5.44 -22.34 -40.76
N VAL A 17 -5.76 -21.19 -41.36
CA VAL A 17 -4.76 -20.31 -41.98
C VAL A 17 -3.81 -19.75 -40.92
N LEU A 18 -4.32 -19.29 -39.79
CA LEU A 18 -3.51 -18.78 -38.69
C LEU A 18 -2.57 -19.88 -38.15
N TYR A 19 -3.06 -21.11 -38.00
CA TYR A 19 -2.27 -22.24 -37.54
C TYR A 19 -1.14 -22.63 -38.51
N LEU A 20 -1.38 -22.54 -39.81
CA LEU A 20 -0.40 -22.87 -40.84
C LEU A 20 0.66 -21.78 -41.02
N THR A 21 0.32 -20.51 -40.79
CA THR A 21 1.26 -19.39 -40.96
C THR A 21 2.07 -19.05 -39.72
N THR A 22 1.66 -19.51 -38.53
CA THR A 22 2.33 -19.17 -37.25
C THR A 22 3.26 -20.26 -36.73
N ARG A 23 3.50 -21.35 -37.47
CA ARG A 23 4.48 -22.35 -37.05
C ARG A 23 5.92 -21.92 -37.42
N PRO A 24 6.83 -21.74 -36.45
CA PRO A 24 8.25 -21.64 -36.74
C PRO A 24 8.78 -22.97 -37.28
N ALA A 25 9.67 -22.91 -38.28
CA ALA A 25 10.29 -24.08 -38.89
C ALA A 25 11.07 -24.91 -37.86
N ALA A 26 10.84 -26.23 -37.85
CA ALA A 26 11.55 -27.17 -36.99
C ALA A 26 13.00 -27.36 -37.44
N THR A 27 13.96 -26.99 -36.59
CA THR A 27 15.35 -27.43 -36.70
C THR A 27 15.45 -28.89 -36.23
N SER A 28 15.93 -29.77 -37.12
CA SER A 28 16.18 -31.19 -36.82
C SER A 28 17.55 -31.38 -36.13
N PRO A 29 17.70 -32.39 -35.23
CA PRO A 29 18.96 -32.74 -34.56
C PRO A 29 19.77 -33.76 -35.38
N PRO A 30 21.09 -33.96 -35.16
CA PRO A 30 21.62 -34.97 -34.19
C PRO A 30 23.02 -34.57 -33.63
N THR A 31 23.76 -35.21 -32.70
CA THR A 31 24.08 -36.63 -32.45
C THR A 31 24.83 -36.74 -31.10
N THR A 32 24.57 -37.79 -30.33
CA THR A 32 25.34 -38.26 -29.15
C THR A 32 26.58 -39.07 -29.53
N LEU A 33 27.70 -38.92 -28.80
CA LEU A 33 28.83 -39.86 -28.55
C LEU A 33 29.87 -39.06 -27.71
N ALA A 34 30.62 -39.52 -26.71
CA ALA A 34 30.78 -40.76 -25.96
C ALA A 34 31.61 -40.43 -24.68
N LYS A 35 31.56 -41.33 -23.67
CA LYS A 35 32.44 -41.34 -22.48
C LYS A 35 33.88 -41.75 -22.83
N GLY A 36 34.86 -41.16 -22.12
CA GLY A 36 36.24 -41.65 -21.91
C GLY A 36 37.03 -40.57 -21.14
N ALA A 37 37.24 -40.69 -19.83
CA ALA A 37 38.32 -41.41 -19.13
C ALA A 37 39.66 -40.63 -19.02
N GLN A 38 39.96 -40.25 -17.77
CA GLN A 38 41.24 -40.12 -17.06
C GLN A 38 42.30 -39.02 -17.34
N ASP A 39 42.79 -38.56 -16.18
CA ASP A 39 44.15 -38.11 -15.79
C ASP A 39 44.59 -36.63 -15.90
N GLY A 40 44.88 -36.08 -14.70
CA GLY A 40 46.25 -35.74 -14.34
C GLY A 40 46.73 -34.28 -14.47
N THR A 41 46.87 -33.61 -13.30
CA THR A 41 47.91 -32.59 -12.94
C THR A 41 47.98 -31.29 -13.77
N THR A 42 48.00 -30.08 -13.22
CA THR A 42 49.13 -29.43 -12.51
C THR A 42 48.75 -27.95 -12.21
N GLU A 43 49.50 -27.35 -11.31
CA GLU A 43 49.37 -26.07 -10.60
C GLU A 43 49.42 -24.74 -11.41
N LYS A 44 48.89 -23.69 -10.73
CA LYS A 44 49.37 -22.30 -10.61
C LYS A 44 49.88 -21.56 -11.86
N VAL A 45 49.20 -20.48 -12.23
CA VAL A 45 49.85 -19.18 -12.50
C VAL A 45 48.95 -18.04 -12.01
N ALA A 46 49.60 -17.07 -11.38
CA ALA A 46 49.09 -15.97 -10.60
C ALA A 46 48.53 -14.79 -11.41
N ALA A 47 47.76 -13.97 -10.68
CA ALA A 47 47.66 -12.52 -10.73
C ALA A 47 48.49 -11.77 -11.80
N ASN A 48 47.80 -10.98 -12.61
CA ASN A 48 48.03 -9.53 -12.78
C ASN A 48 47.31 -9.06 -14.06
N SER A 49 46.47 -8.03 -13.94
CA SER A 49 46.40 -6.91 -14.89
C SER A 49 45.39 -5.87 -14.41
N ALA A 50 45.80 -5.07 -13.43
CA ALA A 50 45.22 -3.78 -13.11
C ALA A 50 46.31 -2.72 -13.29
N LYS A 51 46.25 -1.98 -14.41
CA LYS A 51 46.85 -0.65 -14.70
C LYS A 51 47.02 -0.51 -16.20
N ILE A 52 46.97 0.75 -16.69
CA ILE A 52 47.07 1.28 -18.08
C ILE A 52 45.70 1.95 -18.37
N ILE A 53 45.49 3.28 -18.41
CA ILE A 53 46.34 4.47 -18.61
C ILE A 53 45.64 5.70 -17.99
N SER A 54 46.43 6.63 -17.44
CA SER A 54 46.03 8.03 -17.22
C SER A 54 46.89 8.96 -18.09
N ASN A 55 46.34 10.14 -18.37
CA ASN A 55 46.98 11.42 -18.76
C ASN A 55 47.01 11.82 -20.23
N THR A 56 46.21 12.84 -20.57
CA THR A 56 46.57 14.08 -21.33
C THR A 56 45.35 15.02 -21.25
N ALA A 57 45.35 16.33 -21.08
CA ALA A 57 46.28 17.36 -20.64
C ALA A 57 45.44 18.61 -20.28
N SER A 58 46.00 19.49 -19.45
CA SER A 58 45.44 20.78 -19.04
C SER A 58 45.83 21.90 -20.01
N SER A 59 44.91 22.84 -20.30
CA SER A 59 45.29 24.22 -20.62
C SER A 59 44.15 25.23 -20.40
N ALA A 60 44.39 26.11 -19.43
CA ALA A 60 44.09 27.55 -19.33
C ALA A 60 42.67 28.15 -19.52
N SER A 61 42.40 29.06 -18.59
CA SER A 61 41.23 29.89 -18.29
C SER A 61 40.82 30.95 -19.33
N THR A 62 39.53 31.27 -19.40
CA THR A 62 39.03 32.67 -19.42
C THR A 62 37.60 32.73 -18.86
N SER A 63 37.33 33.75 -18.05
CA SER A 63 36.08 34.08 -17.36
C SER A 63 34.96 34.59 -18.28
N SER A 64 33.71 34.21 -18.01
CA SER A 64 32.52 35.07 -18.16
C SER A 64 31.28 34.44 -17.51
N GLN A 65 30.32 35.30 -17.20
CA GLN A 65 29.24 35.22 -16.23
C GLN A 65 28.06 34.30 -16.57
N ASP A 66 27.29 34.06 -15.50
CA ASP A 66 25.82 33.88 -15.46
C ASP A 66 25.17 32.72 -16.21
N GLY A 67 24.71 31.76 -15.41
CA GLY A 67 23.72 30.78 -15.80
C GLY A 67 23.43 29.84 -14.64
N LYS A 68 22.39 30.14 -13.84
CA LYS A 68 21.81 29.20 -12.87
C LYS A 68 21.28 27.98 -13.62
N SER A 69 22.13 26.99 -13.82
CA SER A 69 21.74 25.66 -14.27
C SER A 69 21.31 24.87 -13.04
N ASN A 70 20.00 24.68 -12.89
CA ASN A 70 19.43 23.64 -12.03
C ASN A 70 20.01 22.29 -12.49
N SER A 71 21.05 21.81 -11.80
CA SER A 71 21.50 20.45 -11.96
C SER A 71 20.43 19.56 -11.33
N ARG A 72 19.57 18.98 -12.17
CA ARG A 72 18.82 17.78 -11.81
C ARG A 72 19.86 16.74 -11.40
N LEU A 73 19.96 16.48 -10.10
CA LEU A 73 20.66 15.32 -9.60
C LEU A 73 19.98 14.10 -10.26
N ALA A 74 20.74 13.38 -11.07
CA ALA A 74 20.31 12.08 -11.58
C ALA A 74 19.97 11.19 -10.37
N PRO A 75 19.01 10.25 -10.50
CA PRO A 75 18.70 9.33 -9.41
C PRO A 75 19.98 8.60 -9.02
N GLU A 76 20.49 8.82 -7.80
CA GLU A 76 21.63 8.05 -7.32
C GLU A 76 21.23 6.58 -7.34
N GLY A 77 21.98 5.76 -8.10
CA GLY A 77 21.79 4.32 -8.10
C GLY A 77 21.83 3.75 -6.68
N GLN A 78 21.05 2.69 -6.44
CA GLN A 78 20.88 2.02 -5.15
C GLN A 78 22.26 1.67 -4.55
N LYS A 79 22.70 2.41 -3.52
CA LYS A 79 24.00 2.28 -2.83
C LYS A 79 23.97 1.11 -1.84
N PRO A 80 24.59 -0.06 -2.09
CA PRO A 80 24.41 -1.27 -1.29
C PRO A 80 24.46 -0.98 0.22
N ILE A 81 23.58 -1.61 1.02
CA ILE A 81 23.53 -1.38 2.48
C ILE A 81 24.94 -1.55 3.07
N MET A 82 25.58 -0.44 3.43
CA MET A 82 26.97 -0.43 3.88
C MET A 82 27.09 -0.60 5.40
N ASP A 83 25.99 -0.43 6.14
CA ASP A 83 25.97 -0.50 7.60
C ASP A 83 25.06 -1.63 8.11
N PRO A 84 25.62 -2.71 8.68
CA PRO A 84 24.83 -3.77 9.29
C PRO A 84 24.03 -3.34 10.54
N ASN A 85 24.34 -2.17 11.13
CA ASN A 85 23.69 -1.66 12.34
C ASN A 85 22.54 -0.67 12.06
N MET A 86 22.16 -0.49 10.79
CA MET A 86 21.09 0.40 10.40
C MET A 86 19.77 0.03 11.13
N SER A 87 19.05 1.03 11.63
CA SER A 87 17.75 0.79 12.28
C SER A 87 16.74 0.23 11.28
N LEU A 88 15.70 -0.47 11.75
CA LEU A 88 14.63 -0.97 10.87
C LEU A 88 14.00 0.16 10.05
N TYR A 89 13.80 1.33 10.67
CA TYR A 89 13.26 2.51 10.03
C TYR A 89 14.14 2.95 8.85
N ASP A 90 15.45 3.03 9.07
CA ASP A 90 16.40 3.45 8.04
C ASP A 90 16.57 2.41 6.94
N LYS A 91 16.53 1.11 7.26
CA LYS A 91 16.52 0.02 6.26
C LYS A 91 15.33 0.15 5.32
N LEU A 92 14.14 0.41 5.88
CA LEU A 92 12.93 0.63 5.10
C LEU A 92 13.00 1.90 4.26
N GLY A 93 13.58 2.98 4.79
CA GLY A 93 13.78 4.23 4.04
C GLY A 93 14.80 4.11 2.91
N TYR A 94 15.83 3.27 3.09
CA TYR A 94 16.79 2.96 2.05
C TYR A 94 16.16 2.08 0.95
N GLN A 95 15.37 1.08 1.32
CA GLN A 95 14.69 0.19 0.36
C GLN A 95 13.57 0.91 -0.41
N TYR A 96 12.79 1.75 0.29
CA TYR A 96 11.63 2.47 -0.23
C TYR A 96 11.80 3.97 0.04
N PRO A 97 12.63 4.66 -0.77
CA PRO A 97 12.81 6.09 -0.63
C PRO A 97 11.49 6.81 -0.91
N TYR A 98 11.28 7.90 -0.18
CA TYR A 98 10.11 8.74 -0.36
C TYR A 98 10.47 9.95 -1.23
N ASP A 99 9.67 10.18 -2.26
CA ASP A 99 9.74 11.37 -3.09
C ASP A 99 8.32 11.91 -3.31
N VAL A 100 8.05 13.07 -2.70
CA VAL A 100 6.75 13.73 -2.78
C VAL A 100 6.43 14.16 -4.21
N GLU A 101 7.40 14.47 -5.07
CA GLU A 101 7.12 14.97 -6.42
C GLU A 101 6.64 13.88 -7.38
N THR A 102 6.78 12.60 -7.00
CA THR A 102 6.25 11.47 -7.77
C THR A 102 4.72 11.51 -7.83
N LYS A 103 4.11 10.82 -8.80
CA LYS A 103 2.65 10.69 -8.87
C LYS A 103 2.16 9.57 -7.94
N PHE A 104 0.93 9.70 -7.44
CA PHE A 104 0.25 8.56 -6.84
C PHE A 104 0.18 7.41 -7.87
N PRO A 105 0.68 6.21 -7.54
CA PRO A 105 0.58 5.06 -8.42
C PRO A 105 -0.89 4.67 -8.70
N ALA A 106 -1.20 4.31 -9.95
CA ALA A 106 -2.56 3.91 -10.35
C ALA A 106 -2.81 2.41 -10.07
N TYR A 107 -2.60 1.99 -8.82
CA TYR A 107 -2.88 0.65 -8.33
C TYR A 107 -3.98 0.70 -7.26
N ILE A 108 -4.86 -0.29 -7.28
CA ILE A 108 -5.83 -0.56 -6.23
C ILE A 108 -5.56 -1.97 -5.71
N TRP A 109 -5.37 -2.07 -4.41
CA TRP A 109 -5.08 -3.31 -3.71
C TRP A 109 -6.24 -3.63 -2.76
N GLN A 110 -6.83 -4.81 -2.93
CA GLN A 110 -7.72 -5.41 -1.93
C GLN A 110 -7.14 -6.75 -1.49
N THR A 111 -7.56 -7.26 -0.32
CA THR A 111 -7.20 -8.62 0.11
C THR A 111 -8.44 -9.42 0.42
N TRP A 112 -8.48 -10.66 -0.05
CA TRP A 112 -9.56 -11.59 0.29
C TRP A 112 -9.14 -13.04 0.11
N LYS A 113 -9.95 -13.98 0.61
CA LYS A 113 -9.67 -15.43 0.50
C LYS A 113 -9.70 -15.93 -0.94
N TRP A 114 -10.58 -15.34 -1.75
CA TRP A 114 -10.88 -15.74 -3.12
C TRP A 114 -10.68 -14.57 -4.07
N THR A 115 -10.35 -14.86 -5.32
CA THR A 115 -10.27 -13.86 -6.39
C THR A 115 -11.64 -13.70 -7.07
N PRO A 116 -11.90 -12.60 -7.80
CA PRO A 116 -13.15 -12.44 -8.55
C PRO A 116 -13.40 -13.50 -9.64
N ALA A 117 -12.40 -14.32 -9.97
CA ALA A 117 -12.55 -15.44 -10.91
C ALA A 117 -13.07 -16.72 -10.25
N ASP A 118 -13.05 -16.81 -8.91
CA ASP A 118 -13.50 -17.97 -8.15
C ASP A 118 -15.01 -17.91 -7.87
N GLY A 119 -15.68 -19.06 -7.84
CA GLY A 119 -17.14 -19.14 -7.62
C GLY A 119 -17.57 -18.77 -6.20
N GLU A 120 -16.65 -18.86 -5.24
CA GLU A 120 -16.81 -18.55 -3.81
C GLU A 120 -16.63 -17.06 -3.49
N PHE A 121 -16.36 -16.23 -4.50
CA PHE A 121 -16.17 -14.79 -4.33
C PHE A 121 -17.50 -14.06 -4.10
N ALA A 122 -17.73 -13.63 -2.85
CA ALA A 122 -19.00 -13.03 -2.43
C ALA A 122 -19.08 -11.50 -2.63
N PHE A 123 -17.97 -10.81 -2.89
CA PHE A 123 -17.88 -9.34 -2.89
C PHE A 123 -17.86 -8.73 -4.28
N ARG A 124 -18.52 -9.39 -5.25
CA ARG A 124 -18.42 -8.97 -6.66
C ARG A 124 -18.99 -7.58 -6.91
N GLU A 125 -20.05 -7.20 -6.19
CA GLU A 125 -20.65 -5.87 -6.33
C GLU A 125 -19.72 -4.78 -5.78
N GLN A 126 -19.19 -4.97 -4.57
CA GLN A 126 -18.23 -4.06 -3.93
C GLN A 126 -16.97 -3.89 -4.78
N GLU A 127 -16.28 -5.00 -5.07
CA GLU A 127 -15.02 -5.05 -5.82
C GLU A 127 -15.16 -4.42 -7.22
N ALA A 128 -16.25 -4.70 -7.94
CA ALA A 128 -16.42 -4.20 -9.30
C ALA A 128 -16.45 -2.66 -9.36
N THR A 129 -17.04 -2.00 -8.36
CA THR A 129 -17.12 -0.53 -8.35
C THR A 129 -15.76 0.14 -8.36
N TRP A 130 -14.74 -0.47 -7.75
CA TRP A 130 -13.37 0.07 -7.78
C TRP A 130 -12.80 0.08 -9.19
N THR A 131 -13.05 -0.97 -9.98
CA THR A 131 -12.64 -1.01 -11.39
C THR A 131 -13.43 -0.01 -12.23
N GLU A 132 -14.74 0.06 -12.02
CA GLU A 132 -15.65 0.92 -12.79
C GLU A 132 -15.38 2.42 -12.56
N GLN A 133 -15.12 2.82 -11.32
CA GLN A 133 -14.83 4.22 -10.95
C GLN A 133 -13.38 4.64 -11.23
N HIS A 134 -12.50 3.69 -11.55
CA HIS A 134 -11.07 3.96 -11.80
C HIS A 134 -10.60 3.36 -13.13
N PRO A 135 -11.19 3.78 -14.26
CA PRO A 135 -10.76 3.28 -15.56
C PRO A 135 -9.26 3.57 -15.78
N GLY A 136 -8.50 2.53 -16.09
CA GLY A 136 -7.05 2.60 -16.30
C GLY A 136 -6.19 2.35 -15.06
N PHE A 137 -6.79 2.18 -13.88
CA PHE A 137 -6.07 1.66 -12.72
C PHE A 137 -5.91 0.14 -12.85
N ILE A 138 -4.82 -0.38 -12.28
CA ILE A 138 -4.63 -1.81 -12.09
C ILE A 138 -5.28 -2.19 -10.77
N HIS A 139 -6.30 -3.05 -10.82
CA HIS A 139 -7.02 -3.52 -9.64
C HIS A 139 -6.68 -4.99 -9.36
N GLU A 140 -6.17 -5.26 -8.15
CA GLU A 140 -5.72 -6.59 -7.75
C GLU A 140 -6.36 -6.99 -6.41
N VAL A 141 -7.04 -8.14 -6.40
CA VAL A 141 -7.50 -8.82 -5.18
C VAL A 141 -6.45 -9.87 -4.80
N ILE A 142 -5.69 -9.58 -3.76
CA ILE A 142 -4.57 -10.41 -3.30
C ILE A 142 -5.08 -11.46 -2.31
N THR A 143 -4.86 -12.73 -2.64
CA THR A 143 -5.18 -13.83 -1.71
C THR A 143 -4.14 -14.02 -0.63
N ASP A 144 -4.53 -14.65 0.49
CA ASP A 144 -3.62 -14.93 1.62
C ASP A 144 -2.32 -15.61 1.17
N THR A 145 -2.40 -16.56 0.24
CA THR A 145 -1.22 -17.26 -0.29
C THR A 145 -0.36 -16.33 -1.15
N VAL A 146 -0.98 -15.54 -2.02
CA VAL A 146 -0.27 -14.58 -2.88
C VAL A 146 0.39 -13.49 -2.04
N ALA A 147 -0.27 -13.01 -0.98
CA ALA A 147 0.26 -12.02 -0.06
C ALA A 147 1.62 -12.46 0.53
N VAL A 148 1.73 -13.71 1.00
CA VAL A 148 2.99 -14.25 1.54
C VAL A 148 4.10 -14.23 0.50
N HIS A 149 3.82 -14.67 -0.72
CA HIS A 149 4.83 -14.71 -1.80
C HIS A 149 5.24 -13.31 -2.26
N LEU A 150 4.25 -12.42 -2.40
CA LEU A 150 4.47 -11.03 -2.78
C LEU A 150 5.33 -10.30 -1.74
N LEU A 151 5.02 -10.46 -0.45
CA LEU A 151 5.80 -9.86 0.63
C LEU A 151 7.23 -10.40 0.66
N ARG A 152 7.44 -11.70 0.48
CA ARG A 152 8.79 -12.28 0.37
C ARG A 152 9.62 -11.65 -0.74
N LEU A 153 8.99 -11.35 -1.89
CA LEU A 153 9.65 -10.65 -2.99
C LEU A 153 10.00 -9.20 -2.62
N LEU A 154 9.04 -8.47 -2.05
CA LEU A 154 9.19 -7.04 -1.74
C LEU A 154 10.18 -6.82 -0.57
N TYR A 155 10.13 -7.65 0.47
CA TYR A 155 10.87 -7.44 1.73
C TYR A 155 12.02 -8.44 1.93
N ALA A 156 12.52 -9.07 0.87
CA ALA A 156 13.67 -10.00 0.96
C ALA A 156 14.90 -9.38 1.65
N SER A 157 15.13 -8.07 1.47
CA SER A 157 16.23 -7.32 2.08
C SER A 157 15.97 -6.86 3.52
N VAL A 158 14.76 -7.06 4.04
CA VAL A 158 14.34 -6.65 5.40
C VAL A 158 13.63 -7.82 6.08
N PRO A 159 14.35 -8.91 6.43
CA PRO A 159 13.78 -10.15 6.92
C PRO A 159 12.98 -9.99 8.23
N GLU A 160 13.26 -8.97 9.04
CA GLU A 160 12.51 -8.67 10.26
C GLU A 160 11.01 -8.42 9.98
N VAL A 161 10.69 -7.79 8.84
CA VAL A 161 9.32 -7.55 8.41
C VAL A 161 8.62 -8.86 8.06
N LEU A 162 9.30 -9.76 7.34
CA LEU A 162 8.77 -11.08 6.98
C LEU A 162 8.55 -11.92 8.23
N GLU A 163 9.51 -11.93 9.16
CA GLU A 163 9.40 -12.64 10.42
C GLU A 163 8.21 -12.14 11.25
N ALA A 164 8.01 -10.81 11.32
CA ALA A 164 6.86 -10.23 12.01
C ALA A 164 5.55 -10.62 11.33
N TYR A 165 5.46 -10.48 10.00
CA TYR A 165 4.24 -10.84 9.26
C TYR A 165 3.86 -12.30 9.49
N ASP A 166 4.83 -13.22 9.38
CA ASP A 166 4.62 -14.65 9.60
C ASP A 166 4.18 -14.96 11.04
N ALA A 167 4.72 -14.24 12.03
CA ALA A 167 4.43 -14.45 13.44
C ALA A 167 3.05 -13.94 13.91
N LEU A 168 2.38 -13.06 13.15
CA LEU A 168 1.06 -12.56 13.53
C LEU A 168 0.04 -13.72 13.61
N PRO A 169 -0.68 -13.88 14.74
CA PRO A 169 -1.48 -15.09 15.00
C PRO A 169 -2.87 -15.08 14.34
N MET A 170 -3.37 -13.91 13.95
CA MET A 170 -4.74 -13.75 13.45
C MET A 170 -4.75 -13.20 12.01
N PRO A 171 -5.67 -13.67 11.14
CA PRO A 171 -5.81 -13.15 9.78
C PRO A 171 -6.04 -11.64 9.71
N VAL A 172 -6.86 -11.07 10.61
CA VAL A 172 -7.11 -9.62 10.64
C VAL A 172 -5.85 -8.80 10.90
N LEU A 173 -4.97 -9.26 11.79
CA LEU A 173 -3.68 -8.60 12.05
C LEU A 173 -2.79 -8.63 10.80
N LYS A 174 -2.79 -9.75 10.08
CA LYS A 174 -2.03 -9.90 8.83
C LYS A 174 -2.61 -9.00 7.73
N ALA A 175 -3.93 -8.86 7.62
CA ALA A 175 -4.57 -7.96 6.65
C ALA A 175 -4.25 -6.49 6.97
N ASP A 176 -4.39 -6.08 8.23
CA ASP A 176 -3.98 -4.76 8.71
C ASP A 176 -2.51 -4.47 8.41
N PHE A 177 -1.62 -5.44 8.64
CA PHE A 177 -0.20 -5.22 8.37
C PHE A 177 0.09 -5.21 6.85
N PHE A 178 -0.55 -6.08 6.08
CA PHE A 178 -0.38 -6.17 4.63
C PHE A 178 -0.67 -4.84 3.94
N ARG A 179 -1.76 -4.15 4.31
CA ARG A 179 -2.10 -2.87 3.67
C ARG A 179 -1.01 -1.81 3.83
N TYR A 180 -0.36 -1.75 5.00
CA TYR A 180 0.76 -0.83 5.20
C TYR A 180 1.99 -1.25 4.38
N LEU A 181 2.26 -2.55 4.30
CA LEU A 181 3.39 -3.10 3.56
C LEU A 181 3.25 -2.85 2.05
N ILE A 182 2.09 -3.18 1.47
CA ILE A 182 1.89 -3.00 0.03
C ILE A 182 1.93 -1.52 -0.36
N LEU A 183 1.33 -0.63 0.45
CA LEU A 183 1.39 0.80 0.21
C LEU A 183 2.80 1.38 0.40
N LEU A 184 3.56 0.90 1.40
CA LEU A 184 4.94 1.35 1.58
C LEU A 184 5.79 0.99 0.35
N ALA A 185 5.62 -0.22 -0.17
CA ALA A 185 6.43 -0.73 -1.27
C ALA A 185 6.00 -0.24 -2.66
N ARG A 186 4.69 -0.10 -2.88
CA ARG A 186 4.12 0.15 -4.22
C ARG A 186 3.26 1.40 -4.31
N GLY A 187 2.86 1.98 -3.17
CA GLY A 187 1.86 3.05 -3.13
C GLY A 187 0.54 2.63 -3.77
N GLY A 188 -0.22 3.62 -4.19
CA GLY A 188 -1.55 3.45 -4.77
C GLY A 188 -2.63 3.54 -3.69
N ILE A 189 -3.71 2.79 -3.90
CA ILE A 189 -4.86 2.75 -3.02
C ILE A 189 -4.92 1.34 -2.42
N TYR A 190 -5.03 1.25 -1.10
CA TYR A 190 -5.53 0.04 -0.46
C TYR A 190 -6.95 0.31 0.00
N THR A 191 -7.83 -0.68 -0.16
CA THR A 191 -9.18 -0.65 0.42
C THR A 191 -9.60 -2.06 0.86
N ASP A 192 -10.37 -2.19 1.95
CA ASP A 192 -10.94 -3.47 2.37
C ASP A 192 -11.95 -3.99 1.30
N ILE A 193 -12.23 -5.29 1.32
CA ILE A 193 -12.97 -5.95 0.22
C ILE A 193 -14.47 -5.59 0.19
N ASP A 194 -15.04 -5.26 1.35
CA ASP A 194 -16.45 -4.94 1.57
C ASP A 194 -16.74 -3.43 1.39
N THR A 195 -15.97 -2.77 0.52
CA THR A 195 -16.11 -1.34 0.21
C THR A 195 -16.58 -1.09 -1.22
N TYR A 196 -17.45 -0.09 -1.37
CA TYR A 196 -17.82 0.47 -2.65
C TYR A 196 -17.04 1.76 -2.91
N ALA A 197 -16.48 1.90 -4.11
CA ALA A 197 -16.09 3.20 -4.63
C ALA A 197 -17.35 3.95 -5.10
N ILE A 198 -17.70 5.04 -4.41
CA ILE A 198 -18.76 5.96 -4.86
C ILE A 198 -18.18 6.95 -5.87
N ARG A 199 -16.96 7.43 -5.64
CA ARG A 199 -16.24 8.35 -6.52
C ARG A 199 -14.81 7.92 -6.75
N SER A 200 -14.27 8.34 -7.89
CA SER A 200 -12.87 8.11 -8.22
C SER A 200 -11.95 8.81 -7.21
N ALA A 201 -10.80 8.21 -6.89
CA ALA A 201 -9.72 8.86 -6.16
C ALA A 201 -9.11 10.05 -6.92
N LEU A 202 -9.43 10.16 -8.22
CA LEU A 202 -9.19 11.36 -9.01
C LEU A 202 -10.09 12.54 -8.60
N GLU A 203 -11.08 12.37 -7.74
CA GLU A 203 -11.98 13.43 -7.26
C GLU A 203 -11.78 13.74 -5.77
N TRP A 204 -11.05 12.90 -5.02
CA TRP A 204 -10.93 13.05 -3.55
C TRP A 204 -10.19 14.32 -3.12
N ILE A 205 -9.25 14.77 -3.96
CA ILE A 205 -8.40 15.95 -3.68
C ILE A 205 -9.01 17.15 -4.42
N PRO A 206 -9.34 18.25 -3.71
CA PRO A 206 -9.83 19.47 -4.35
C PRO A 206 -8.84 20.00 -5.40
N ASP A 207 -9.34 20.52 -6.52
CA ASP A 207 -8.51 21.07 -7.61
C ASP A 207 -7.59 22.22 -7.16
N SER A 208 -7.92 22.91 -6.07
CA SER A 208 -7.10 23.94 -5.46
C SER A 208 -5.82 23.42 -4.79
N VAL A 209 -5.72 22.11 -4.56
CA VAL A 209 -4.58 21.46 -3.91
C VAL A 209 -3.73 20.72 -4.94
N PRO A 210 -2.48 21.14 -5.20
CA PRO A 210 -1.62 20.45 -6.17
C PRO A 210 -1.25 19.05 -5.68
N ARG A 211 -1.57 18.01 -6.47
CA ARG A 211 -1.44 16.59 -6.10
C ARG A 211 0.01 16.13 -5.94
N GLU A 212 0.92 16.74 -6.68
CA GLU A 212 2.36 16.56 -6.58
C GLU A 212 2.92 17.02 -5.22
N THR A 213 2.15 17.79 -4.45
CA THR A 213 2.55 18.23 -3.10
C THR A 213 2.01 17.35 -1.97
N LEU A 214 1.26 16.30 -2.31
CA LEU A 214 0.65 15.38 -1.36
C LEU A 214 1.28 13.99 -1.45
N GLY A 215 1.56 13.37 -0.32
CA GLY A 215 2.07 12.00 -0.22
C GLY A 215 1.06 11.00 0.32
N LEU A 216 0.04 11.48 1.03
CA LEU A 216 -0.90 10.64 1.75
C LEU A 216 -2.29 11.29 1.78
N VAL A 217 -3.32 10.49 1.47
CA VAL A 217 -4.72 10.84 1.60
C VAL A 217 -5.35 9.86 2.60
N VAL A 218 -5.94 10.41 3.65
CA VAL A 218 -6.63 9.65 4.70
C VAL A 218 -7.99 10.28 4.98
N GLY A 219 -8.98 9.48 5.34
CA GLY A 219 -10.28 9.97 5.81
C GLY A 219 -10.46 9.79 7.31
N ILE A 220 -11.42 10.49 7.88
CA ILE A 220 -11.90 10.20 9.24
C ILE A 220 -12.84 9.00 9.17
N GLU A 221 -12.60 7.98 10.00
CA GLU A 221 -13.50 6.84 10.18
C GLU A 221 -14.55 7.12 11.25
N ALA A 222 -14.10 7.68 12.38
CA ALA A 222 -14.94 7.99 13.53
C ALA A 222 -14.52 9.31 14.20
N ASP A 223 -15.52 10.11 14.58
CA ASP A 223 -15.38 11.38 15.30
C ASP A 223 -16.46 11.46 16.41
N PRO A 224 -16.41 10.57 17.43
CA PRO A 224 -17.46 10.47 18.43
C PRO A 224 -17.57 11.73 19.29
N ASP A 225 -18.63 12.51 19.09
CA ASP A 225 -18.95 13.68 19.89
C ASP A 225 -19.91 13.35 21.05
N ARG A 226 -19.45 12.51 21.97
CA ARG A 226 -20.21 12.07 23.16
C ARG A 226 -19.31 11.93 24.39
N PRO A 227 -19.78 12.27 25.61
CA PRO A 227 -18.95 12.22 26.82
C PRO A 227 -18.34 10.85 27.14
N ASP A 228 -19.04 9.77 26.80
CA ASP A 228 -18.67 8.37 27.02
C ASP A 228 -17.92 7.75 25.83
N TRP A 229 -17.38 8.57 24.90
CA TRP A 229 -16.68 8.06 23.72
C TRP A 229 -15.56 7.06 24.07
N LYS A 230 -14.88 7.27 25.21
CA LYS A 230 -13.76 6.42 25.68
C LYS A 230 -14.17 4.98 25.99
N GLU A 231 -15.45 4.72 26.18
CA GLU A 231 -15.97 3.37 26.45
C GLU A 231 -16.09 2.55 25.16
N TRP A 232 -16.31 3.23 24.03
CA TRP A 232 -16.66 2.62 22.75
C TRP A 232 -15.57 2.79 21.68
N TYR A 233 -14.75 3.83 21.79
CA TYR A 233 -13.75 4.22 20.80
C TYR A 233 -12.37 4.36 21.44
N SER A 234 -11.35 3.94 20.69
CA SER A 234 -9.96 4.01 21.15
C SER A 234 -9.43 5.44 21.17
N ARG A 235 -9.92 6.32 20.29
CA ARG A 235 -9.46 7.71 20.16
C ARG A 235 -10.65 8.66 19.92
N ARG A 236 -10.49 9.94 20.26
CA ARG A 236 -11.53 10.97 20.07
C ARG A 236 -11.81 11.25 18.59
N ILE A 237 -10.80 11.06 17.74
CA ILE A 237 -10.91 10.89 16.28
C ILE A 237 -10.11 9.66 15.92
N GLN A 238 -10.62 8.86 15.00
CA GLN A 238 -9.90 7.76 14.37
C GLN A 238 -9.81 8.01 12.88
N PHE A 239 -8.59 7.97 12.34
CA PHE A 239 -8.39 7.96 10.90
C PHE A 239 -8.67 6.58 10.33
N CYS A 240 -9.35 6.56 9.20
CA CYS A 240 -9.62 5.37 8.43
C CYS A 240 -8.32 4.69 8.02
N GLN A 241 -8.20 3.41 8.36
CA GLN A 241 -7.12 2.54 7.90
C GLN A 241 -7.58 1.54 6.83
N TRP A 242 -8.89 1.35 6.68
CA TRP A 242 -9.46 0.37 5.76
C TRP A 242 -9.55 0.93 4.33
N THR A 243 -9.37 2.25 4.11
CA THR A 243 -9.05 2.86 2.81
C THR A 243 -7.98 3.92 2.96
N ILE A 244 -6.89 3.79 2.20
CA ILE A 244 -5.75 4.71 2.23
C ILE A 244 -5.24 4.89 0.80
N GLN A 245 -4.92 6.14 0.41
CA GLN A 245 -4.14 6.40 -0.80
C GLN A 245 -2.79 7.00 -0.44
N ALA A 246 -1.70 6.44 -0.95
CA ALA A 246 -0.35 6.85 -0.60
C ALA A 246 0.65 6.76 -1.76
N LYS A 247 1.68 7.60 -1.70
CA LYS A 247 2.90 7.41 -2.49
C LYS A 247 3.80 6.38 -1.81
N PRO A 248 4.57 5.58 -2.57
CA PRO A 248 5.50 4.61 -2.00
C PRO A 248 6.54 5.33 -1.13
N GLY A 249 7.01 4.65 -0.09
CA GLY A 249 8.05 5.17 0.82
C GLY A 249 7.57 6.16 1.89
N HIS A 250 6.30 6.60 1.87
CA HIS A 250 5.79 7.67 2.75
C HIS A 250 6.17 7.48 4.23
N PRO A 251 6.64 8.52 4.96
CA PRO A 251 7.15 8.36 6.33
C PRO A 251 6.14 7.79 7.33
N VAL A 252 4.85 8.13 7.22
CA VAL A 252 3.77 7.52 8.04
C VAL A 252 3.74 6.00 7.85
N LEU A 253 3.77 5.53 6.60
CA LEU A 253 3.78 4.09 6.27
C LEU A 253 5.06 3.40 6.78
N ARG A 254 6.20 4.08 6.63
CA ARG A 254 7.48 3.59 7.16
C ARG A 254 7.44 3.42 8.68
N GLN A 255 6.83 4.38 9.38
CA GLN A 255 6.72 4.37 10.84
C GLN A 255 5.77 3.28 11.33
N ILE A 256 4.59 3.12 10.72
CA ILE A 256 3.65 2.05 11.13
C ILE A 256 4.23 0.67 10.86
N VAL A 257 4.88 0.45 9.71
CA VAL A 257 5.56 -0.83 9.42
C VAL A 257 6.65 -1.11 10.45
N THR A 258 7.45 -0.10 10.80
CA THR A 258 8.49 -0.22 11.84
C THR A 258 7.88 -0.59 13.19
N ARG A 259 6.83 0.12 13.63
CA ARG A 259 6.20 -0.07 14.95
C ARG A 259 5.55 -1.44 15.06
N VAL A 260 4.75 -1.85 14.06
CA VAL A 260 4.10 -3.16 14.02
C VAL A 260 5.15 -4.27 14.03
N THR A 261 6.20 -4.16 13.21
CA THR A 261 7.28 -5.16 13.15
C THR A 261 7.97 -5.31 14.51
N GLN A 262 8.43 -4.22 15.11
CA GLN A 262 9.17 -4.24 16.37
C GLN A 262 8.32 -4.78 17.52
N GLU A 263 7.06 -4.33 17.63
CA GLU A 263 6.18 -4.78 18.69
C GLU A 263 5.76 -6.26 18.50
N THR A 264 5.56 -6.72 17.26
CA THR A 264 5.34 -8.14 16.95
C THR A 264 6.50 -9.00 17.41
N LEU A 265 7.73 -8.66 17.01
CA LEU A 265 8.91 -9.44 17.36
C LEU A 265 9.22 -9.38 18.86
N LYS A 266 8.98 -8.24 19.51
CA LYS A 266 9.10 -8.11 20.96
C LYS A 266 8.12 -9.04 21.68
N ARG A 267 6.85 -9.06 21.28
CA ARG A 267 5.83 -9.96 21.85
C ARG A 267 6.13 -11.42 21.55
N LYS A 268 6.62 -11.74 20.35
CA LYS A 268 7.07 -13.08 19.96
C LYS A 268 8.14 -13.60 20.92
N ARG A 269 9.20 -12.82 21.14
CA ARG A 269 10.28 -13.15 22.08
C ARG A 269 9.80 -13.30 23.51
N ALA A 270 8.79 -12.54 23.91
CA ALA A 270 8.18 -12.62 25.24
C ALA A 270 7.14 -13.75 25.39
N GLY A 271 6.80 -14.47 24.31
CA GLY A 271 5.73 -15.50 24.34
C GLY A 271 4.33 -14.93 24.58
N GLN A 272 4.06 -13.70 24.12
CA GLN A 272 2.83 -12.95 24.41
C GLN A 272 1.89 -12.78 23.20
N LEU A 273 2.24 -13.29 22.02
CA LEU A 273 1.45 -13.08 20.81
C LEU A 273 0.06 -13.75 20.84
N GLU A 274 -0.04 -14.95 21.41
CA GLU A 274 -1.29 -15.74 21.39
C GLU A 274 -2.36 -15.23 22.37
N LYS A 275 -2.01 -14.35 23.32
CA LYS A 275 -2.92 -13.87 24.37
C LYS A 275 -3.78 -12.67 23.96
N MET A 276 -4.00 -12.47 22.66
CA MET A 276 -4.67 -11.26 22.17
C MET A 276 -6.19 -11.38 22.25
N ALA A 277 -6.83 -10.44 22.96
CA ALA A 277 -8.26 -10.18 22.88
C ALA A 277 -8.56 -9.16 21.77
N ASP A 278 -9.82 -9.01 21.36
CA ASP A 278 -10.25 -8.10 20.28
C ASP A 278 -9.75 -6.66 20.44
N LYS A 279 -9.66 -6.15 21.67
CA LYS A 279 -9.10 -4.80 21.97
C LYS A 279 -7.63 -4.67 21.57
N GLY A 280 -6.89 -5.77 21.57
CA GLY A 280 -5.49 -5.82 21.18
C GLY A 280 -5.28 -5.60 19.69
N VAL A 281 -6.25 -5.95 18.83
CA VAL A 281 -6.15 -5.74 17.37
C VAL A 281 -6.12 -4.24 17.04
N VAL A 282 -7.10 -3.50 17.58
CA VAL A 282 -7.28 -2.06 17.34
C VAL A 282 -6.06 -1.24 17.74
N GLU A 283 -5.44 -1.57 18.87
CA GLU A 283 -4.26 -0.88 19.41
C GLU A 283 -2.92 -1.36 18.82
N PHE A 284 -2.90 -2.47 18.07
CA PHE A 284 -1.66 -3.10 17.62
C PHE A 284 -1.37 -2.93 16.14
N THR A 285 -2.32 -3.30 15.28
CA THR A 285 -2.24 -3.13 13.82
C THR A 285 -3.37 -2.27 13.28
N GLY A 286 -4.40 -2.04 14.09
CA GLY A 286 -5.63 -1.39 13.71
C GLY A 286 -5.61 0.16 13.74
N PRO A 287 -6.80 0.79 13.73
CA PRO A 287 -6.93 2.23 13.51
C PRO A 287 -6.34 3.10 14.63
N ALA A 288 -6.16 2.59 15.85
CA ALA A 288 -5.66 3.41 16.96
C ALA A 288 -4.17 3.73 16.79
N VAL A 289 -3.34 2.72 16.53
CA VAL A 289 -1.91 2.93 16.28
C VAL A 289 -1.67 3.72 14.98
N TRP A 290 -2.51 3.51 13.96
CA TRP A 290 -2.49 4.27 12.72
C TRP A 290 -2.74 5.76 12.99
N THR A 291 -3.78 6.05 13.76
CA THR A 291 -4.16 7.41 14.13
C THR A 291 -3.04 8.11 14.90
N ASP A 292 -2.46 7.43 15.89
CA ASP A 292 -1.37 7.99 16.69
C ASP A 292 -0.16 8.34 15.82
N ILE A 293 0.21 7.47 14.87
CA ILE A 293 1.35 7.71 13.98
C ILE A 293 1.12 8.88 13.03
N ILE A 294 -0.11 9.07 12.53
CA ILE A 294 -0.43 10.23 11.71
C ILE A 294 -0.25 11.52 12.52
N PHE A 295 -0.79 11.57 13.74
CA PHE A 295 -0.60 12.75 14.60
C PHE A 295 0.86 12.96 14.99
N GLU A 296 1.60 11.90 15.33
CA GLU A 296 3.04 11.98 15.57
C GLU A 296 3.76 12.58 14.36
N TYR A 297 3.48 12.09 13.15
CA TYR A 297 4.08 12.60 11.93
C TYR A 297 3.78 14.08 11.71
N MET A 298 2.52 14.50 11.85
CA MET A 298 2.11 15.91 11.70
C MET A 298 2.78 16.86 12.70
N ASN A 299 3.36 16.34 13.78
CA ASN A 299 4.07 17.12 14.80
C ASN A 299 5.59 16.85 14.82
N ASP A 300 6.13 16.19 13.80
CA ASP A 300 7.52 15.77 13.75
C ASP A 300 8.42 16.83 13.09
N GLU A 301 9.34 17.39 13.88
CA GLU A 301 10.30 18.43 13.44
C GLU A 301 11.27 17.95 12.35
N ARG A 302 11.39 16.63 12.13
CA ARG A 302 12.18 16.08 11.02
C ARG A 302 11.55 16.37 9.66
N TYR A 303 10.24 16.59 9.62
CA TYR A 303 9.47 16.80 8.39
C TYR A 303 8.89 18.20 8.27
N PHE A 304 8.62 18.86 9.39
CA PHE A 304 7.91 20.14 9.41
C PHE A 304 8.68 21.21 10.21
N ASP A 305 8.68 22.42 9.68
CA ASP A 305 9.13 23.59 10.44
C ASP A 305 8.09 23.96 11.50
N MET A 306 8.39 23.62 12.74
CA MET A 306 7.49 23.84 13.88
C MET A 306 7.60 25.25 14.46
N SER A 307 8.51 26.11 13.99
CA SER A 307 8.77 27.44 14.56
C SER A 307 7.55 28.37 14.53
N ASN A 308 6.69 28.21 13.52
CA ASN A 308 5.46 28.99 13.33
C ASN A 308 4.18 28.18 13.65
N SER A 309 4.32 27.04 14.33
CA SER A 309 3.17 26.22 14.67
C SER A 309 2.25 26.95 15.66
N LYS A 310 0.94 26.91 15.39
CA LYS A 310 -0.10 27.51 16.26
C LYS A 310 -0.41 26.64 17.49
N GLY A 311 0.21 25.48 17.60
CA GLY A 311 -0.03 24.50 18.67
C GLY A 311 0.16 23.07 18.16
N VAL A 312 0.00 22.11 19.05
CA VAL A 312 0.01 20.68 18.70
C VAL A 312 -1.14 20.38 17.75
N ILE A 313 -0.86 19.64 16.69
CA ILE A 313 -1.89 19.10 15.78
C ILE A 313 -2.45 17.83 16.43
N ASP A 314 -3.69 17.91 16.92
CA ASP A 314 -4.41 16.81 17.54
C ASP A 314 -5.86 16.71 17.01
N TRP A 315 -6.68 15.87 17.62
CA TRP A 315 -8.08 15.67 17.20
C TRP A 315 -8.91 16.96 17.15
N ARG A 316 -8.58 17.98 17.95
CA ARG A 316 -9.30 19.27 17.97
C ARG A 316 -9.15 20.02 16.66
N ASN A 317 -8.10 19.74 15.90
CA ASN A 317 -7.90 20.34 14.59
C ASN A 317 -8.81 19.73 13.52
N PHE A 318 -9.41 18.56 13.76
CA PHE A 318 -10.15 17.79 12.75
C PHE A 318 -11.61 17.52 13.13
N THR A 319 -11.98 17.61 14.41
CA THR A 319 -13.35 17.30 14.83
C THR A 319 -14.37 18.24 14.18
N GLY A 320 -15.47 17.67 13.69
CA GLY A 320 -16.53 18.39 12.99
C GLY A 320 -16.14 18.99 11.64
N MET A 321 -15.03 18.56 11.02
CA MET A 321 -14.66 19.05 9.69
C MET A 321 -15.64 18.54 8.62
N GLU A 322 -16.12 19.44 7.77
CA GLU A 322 -16.98 19.10 6.62
C GLU A 322 -16.23 19.20 5.28
N MET A 323 -15.04 19.80 5.26
CA MET A 323 -14.21 19.99 4.06
C MET A 323 -12.81 19.44 4.28
N PRO A 324 -12.11 18.96 3.23
CA PRO A 324 -10.75 18.45 3.34
C PRO A 324 -9.78 19.45 3.98
N LYS A 325 -8.87 18.94 4.81
CA LYS A 325 -7.85 19.75 5.49
C LYS A 325 -6.46 19.20 5.17
N ARG A 326 -5.61 20.05 4.62
CA ARG A 326 -4.21 19.73 4.33
C ARG A 326 -3.32 20.06 5.54
N VAL A 327 -2.41 19.15 5.86
CA VAL A 327 -1.32 19.33 6.82
C VAL A 327 -0.04 18.77 6.19
N GLY A 328 0.89 19.66 5.81
CA GLY A 328 2.11 19.22 5.13
C GLY A 328 1.81 18.61 3.76
N ASP A 329 2.26 17.37 3.57
CA ASP A 329 1.96 16.51 2.42
C ASP A 329 0.81 15.52 2.68
N VAL A 330 0.13 15.62 3.82
CA VAL A 330 -1.07 14.83 4.14
C VAL A 330 -2.31 15.65 3.87
N ILE A 331 -3.32 15.05 3.23
CA ILE A 331 -4.67 15.60 3.19
C ILE A 331 -5.63 14.67 3.95
N VAL A 332 -6.36 15.26 4.89
CA VAL A 332 -7.39 14.60 5.69
C VAL A 332 -8.75 14.92 5.08
N LEU A 333 -9.54 13.89 4.83
CA LEU A 333 -10.90 13.98 4.32
C LEU A 333 -11.91 13.89 5.48
N PRO A 334 -13.04 14.61 5.39
CA PRO A 334 -14.07 14.57 6.43
C PRO A 334 -14.68 13.17 6.58
N ILE A 335 -15.38 12.94 7.69
CA ILE A 335 -16.00 11.63 7.97
C ILE A 335 -16.96 11.20 6.86
N THR A 336 -17.69 12.13 6.26
CA THR A 336 -18.58 11.85 5.11
C THR A 336 -17.84 11.20 3.94
N SER A 337 -16.55 11.44 3.77
CA SER A 337 -15.81 10.88 2.63
C SER A 337 -15.64 9.39 2.69
N PHE A 338 -15.23 8.85 3.82
CA PHE A 338 -14.99 7.40 3.96
C PHE A 338 -16.03 6.71 4.83
N SER A 339 -16.77 7.42 5.68
CA SER A 339 -17.87 6.85 6.47
C SER A 339 -19.22 7.53 6.20
N PRO A 340 -19.67 7.72 4.94
CA PRO A 340 -21.02 8.21 4.67
C PRO A 340 -22.08 7.20 5.15
N GLY A 341 -23.29 7.67 5.41
CA GLY A 341 -24.45 6.83 5.73
C GLY A 341 -24.41 6.13 7.09
N VAL A 342 -23.39 6.36 7.93
CA VAL A 342 -23.35 5.84 9.31
C VAL A 342 -24.33 6.54 10.25
N GLN A 343 -24.93 7.67 9.80
CA GLN A 343 -25.96 8.45 10.51
C GLN A 343 -25.57 8.89 11.93
N GLN A 344 -24.27 9.00 12.19
CA GLN A 344 -23.71 9.44 13.46
C GLN A 344 -22.49 10.34 13.22
N MET A 345 -22.05 11.06 14.25
CA MET A 345 -20.81 11.84 14.23
C MET A 345 -20.76 12.92 13.13
N GLY A 346 -21.93 13.38 12.67
CA GLY A 346 -22.06 14.41 11.61
C GLY A 346 -21.87 13.90 10.19
N ALA A 347 -21.67 12.58 9.97
CA ALA A 347 -21.59 11.99 8.64
C ALA A 347 -22.90 12.19 7.85
N LYS A 348 -22.77 12.56 6.57
CA LYS A 348 -23.89 12.70 5.64
C LYS A 348 -24.15 11.40 4.88
N ASP A 349 -25.21 11.35 4.08
CA ASP A 349 -25.62 10.19 3.30
C ASP A 349 -24.76 9.96 2.04
N TYR A 350 -25.01 8.85 1.34
CA TYR A 350 -24.23 8.39 0.19
C TYR A 350 -24.35 9.28 -1.06
N ASP A 351 -25.36 10.14 -1.14
CA ASP A 351 -25.57 11.09 -2.23
C ASP A 351 -24.84 12.43 -2.02
N ASP A 352 -24.24 12.63 -0.85
CA ASP A 352 -23.47 13.83 -0.55
C ASP A 352 -22.25 13.97 -1.51
N PRO A 353 -21.94 15.17 -2.02
CA PRO A 353 -20.78 15.38 -2.90
C PRO A 353 -19.45 14.93 -2.29
N MET A 354 -19.33 14.97 -0.95
CA MET A 354 -18.14 14.52 -0.24
C MET A 354 -18.13 13.01 0.02
N ALA A 355 -19.19 12.25 -0.28
CA ALA A 355 -19.24 10.79 -0.11
C ALA A 355 -18.43 10.08 -1.21
N PHE A 356 -17.33 9.43 -0.81
CA PHE A 356 -16.35 8.86 -1.75
C PHE A 356 -16.26 7.35 -1.69
N VAL A 357 -16.33 6.79 -0.48
CA VAL A 357 -16.22 5.35 -0.25
C VAL A 357 -17.27 4.94 0.76
N LYS A 358 -18.02 3.88 0.48
CA LYS A 358 -18.97 3.25 1.42
C LYS A 358 -18.35 1.96 1.92
N HIS A 359 -18.45 1.73 3.23
CA HIS A 359 -18.01 0.50 3.87
C HIS A 359 -19.25 -0.24 4.43
N ASP A 360 -19.41 -1.53 4.14
CA ASP A 360 -20.56 -2.32 4.63
C ASP A 360 -20.37 -2.84 6.06
N PHE A 361 -19.17 -2.70 6.63
CA PHE A 361 -18.84 -3.05 8.03
C PHE A 361 -19.18 -4.50 8.39
N GLU A 362 -19.01 -5.44 7.45
CA GLU A 362 -19.44 -6.81 7.67
C GLU A 362 -18.74 -7.46 8.87
N GLY A 363 -17.55 -6.97 9.22
CA GLY A 363 -16.84 -7.40 10.43
C GLY A 363 -16.64 -8.90 10.47
N THR A 364 -16.45 -9.54 9.31
CA THR A 364 -16.46 -11.01 9.14
C THR A 364 -15.42 -11.74 9.98
N TRP A 365 -14.40 -11.02 10.47
CA TRP A 365 -13.40 -11.52 11.40
C TRP A 365 -13.86 -11.56 12.87
N LYS A 366 -14.89 -10.80 13.26
CA LYS A 366 -15.50 -10.86 14.59
C LYS A 366 -16.47 -12.05 14.66
N PRO A 367 -16.64 -12.66 15.85
CA PRO A 367 -17.79 -13.50 16.14
C PRO A 367 -19.09 -12.80 15.73
N GLU A 368 -20.04 -13.54 15.17
CA GLU A 368 -21.29 -12.99 14.60
C GLU A 368 -22.05 -12.08 15.60
N ASN A 369 -22.06 -12.46 16.87
CA ASN A 369 -22.69 -11.69 17.95
C ASN A 369 -21.99 -10.35 18.28
N LEU A 370 -20.80 -10.09 17.73
CA LEU A 370 -20.02 -8.86 17.93
C LEU A 370 -19.92 -8.00 16.66
N ARG A 371 -20.58 -8.41 15.56
CA ARG A 371 -20.58 -7.66 14.29
C ARG A 371 -21.47 -6.41 14.33
N HIS A 372 -22.46 -6.37 15.21
CA HIS A 372 -23.42 -5.27 15.36
C HIS A 372 -23.16 -4.38 16.59
N ILE A 373 -21.95 -3.85 16.73
CA ILE A 373 -21.69 -2.83 17.78
C ILE A 373 -22.23 -1.49 17.29
N GLY A 374 -23.33 -1.02 17.89
CA GLY A 374 -23.90 0.31 17.63
C GLY A 374 -25.29 0.31 16.99
N GLU A 375 -25.82 -0.84 16.55
CA GLU A 375 -27.24 -0.95 16.21
C GLU A 375 -28.05 -0.91 17.51
N GLN A 376 -28.87 0.13 17.68
CA GLN A 376 -29.97 0.05 18.63
C GLN A 376 -30.86 -1.09 18.15
N LYS A 377 -30.91 -2.19 18.91
CA LYS A 377 -31.99 -3.16 18.75
C LYS A 377 -33.29 -2.38 18.92
N GLU A 378 -34.09 -2.27 17.88
CA GLU A 378 -35.49 -1.91 18.03
C GLU A 378 -36.10 -2.97 18.96
N GLU A 379 -36.28 -2.61 20.23
CA GLU A 379 -37.04 -3.42 21.16
C GLU A 379 -38.46 -3.48 20.61
N GLY A 380 -38.80 -4.65 20.07
CA GLY A 380 -40.05 -4.91 19.41
C GLY A 380 -41.24 -4.45 20.23
N GLN A 381 -42.15 -3.76 19.55
CA GLN A 381 -43.52 -3.53 20.01
C GLN A 381 -44.11 -4.86 20.51
N LYS A 382 -44.50 -4.86 21.79
CA LYS A 382 -45.49 -5.79 22.34
C LYS A 382 -46.71 -5.01 22.77
#